data_AF-A0A6V7KI76-F1
#
_entry.id   AF-A0A6V7KI76-F1
#
_cell.length_a   1.000
_cell.length_b   1.000
_cell.length_c   1.000
_cell.angle_alpha   90.00
_cell.angle_beta   90.00
_cell.angle_gamma   90.00
#
_symmetry.space_group_name_H-M   'P 1'
#
loop_
_entity.id
_entity.type
_entity.pdbx_description
1 polymer ?
#
loop_
_entity_poly.entity_id
_entity_poly.type
_entity_poly.pdbx_seq_one_letter_code
_entity_poly.pdbx_strand_id
1 'polypeptide(L)' 'VLEESMNLTHFDSFKRADVYALGLILWEIARRCNVGGIHDDYQLPFYDLVPSDPTIEEMRKVVCTDRQRPSIPNRWQSNE' A
#
# COMPACT_ATOMS: atom_id res chain seq x y z
N VAL A 1 -11.89 5.20 6.04
CA VAL A 1 -11.51 6.47 5.40
C VAL A 1 -12.02 6.51 3.97
N LEU A 2 -11.50 5.68 3.06
CA LEU A 2 -11.86 5.72 1.62
C LEU A 2 -13.33 5.35 1.30
N GLU A 3 -13.98 4.57 2.15
CA GLU A 3 -15.38 4.17 1.96
C GLU A 3 -16.34 4.99 2.85
N GLU A 4 -15.85 6.03 3.52
CA GLU A 4 -16.58 6.81 4.54
C GLU A 4 -17.22 5.99 5.69
N SER A 5 -17.08 4.67 5.68
CA SER A 5 -17.61 3.69 6.65
C SER A 5 -16.82 3.63 7.95
N MET A 6 -15.88 4.55 8.18
CA MET A 6 -15.02 4.52 9.35
C MET A 6 -15.78 5.04 10.57
N ASN A 7 -15.89 4.20 11.60
CA ASN A 7 -16.53 4.60 12.83
C ASN A 7 -15.66 5.62 13.58
N LEU A 8 -16.00 6.90 13.47
CA LEU A 8 -15.27 8.03 14.04
C LEU A 8 -15.37 8.13 15.57
N THR A 9 -16.32 7.41 16.19
CA THR A 9 -16.45 7.41 17.66
C THR A 9 -15.54 6.38 18.32
N HIS A 10 -14.91 5.51 17.53
CA HIS A 10 -14.05 4.45 18.04
C HIS A 10 -12.59 4.68 17.63
N PHE A 11 -11.75 5.00 18.61
CA PHE A 11 -10.32 5.27 18.41
C PHE A 11 -9.57 4.12 17.71
N ASP A 12 -10.02 2.87 17.93
CA ASP A 12 -9.48 1.69 17.26
C ASP A 12 -9.60 1.74 15.73
N SER A 13 -10.60 2.43 15.18
CA SER A 13 -10.75 2.62 13.73
C SER A 13 -9.58 3.42 13.16
N PHE A 14 -9.12 4.45 13.87
CA PHE A 14 -7.99 5.28 13.46
C PHE A 14 -6.68 4.48 13.54
N LYS A 15 -6.46 3.72 14.62
CA LYS A 15 -5.28 2.84 14.72
C LYS A 15 -5.21 1.83 13.57
N ARG A 16 -6.35 1.27 13.14
CA ARG A 16 -6.39 0.34 11.99
C ARG A 16 -6.05 1.03 10.67
N ALA A 17 -6.50 2.29 10.49
CA ALA A 17 -6.13 3.09 9.33
C ALA A 17 -4.62 3.38 9.31
N ASP A 18 -4.04 3.71 10.47
CA ASP A 18 -2.59 3.93 10.60
C ASP A 18 -1.80 2.65 10.30
N VAL A 19 -2.26 1.49 10.77
CA VAL A 19 -1.64 0.19 10.45
C VAL A 19 -1.71 -0.12 8.96
N TYR A 20 -2.79 0.26 8.27
CA TYR A 20 -2.86 0.13 6.82
C TYR A 20 -1.82 1.01 6.12
N ALA A 21 -1.70 2.28 6.52
CA ALA A 21 -0.69 3.19 5.98
C ALA A 21 0.74 2.69 6.27
N LEU A 22 0.99 2.18 7.47
CA LEU A 22 2.26 1.55 7.84
C LEU A 22 2.58 0.35 6.93
N GLY A 23 1.59 -0.47 6.57
CA GLY A 23 1.78 -1.58 5.64
C GLY A 23 2.26 -1.13 4.26
N LEU A 24 1.76 0.01 3.76
CA LEU A 24 2.22 0.58 2.49
C LEU A 24 3.66 1.10 2.58
N ILE A 25 4.02 1.74 3.70
CA ILE A 25 5.39 2.20 3.96
C ILE A 25 6.36 1.01 4.05
N LEU A 26 5.98 -0.06 4.73
CA LEU A 26 6.78 -1.28 4.80
C LEU A 26 7.01 -1.89 3.41
N TRP A 27 6.02 -1.83 2.53
CA TRP A 27 6.17 -2.25 1.13
C TRP A 27 7.19 -1.38 0.38
N GLU A 28 7.15 -0.05 0.54
CA GLU A 28 8.14 0.86 -0.06
C GLU A 28 9.56 0.55 0.41
N ILE A 29 9.74 0.33 1.71
CA ILE A 29 11.04 -0.03 2.31
C ILE A 29 11.53 -1.37 1.75
N ALA A 30 10.66 -2.38 1.72
CA ALA A 30 11.01 -3.72 1.26
C ALA A 30 11.48 -3.76 -0.21
N ARG A 31 10.94 -2.89 -1.07
CA ARG A 31 11.42 -2.75 -2.46
C ARG A 31 12.88 -2.34 -2.55
N ARG A 32 13.35 -1.53 -1.59
CA ARG A 32 14.72 -1.01 -1.51
C ARG A 32 15.65 -1.91 -0.70
N CYS A 33 15.16 -3.00 -0.12
CA CYS A 33 16.01 -4.00 0.51
C CYS A 33 16.89 -4.69 -0.54
N ASN A 34 18.19 -4.44 -0.44
CA ASN A 34 19.20 -5.02 -1.31
C ASN A 34 19.65 -6.37 -0.76
N VAL A 35 19.33 -7.44 -1.50
CA VAL A 35 19.76 -8.80 -1.20
C VAL A 35 20.64 -9.26 -2.36
N GLY A 36 21.94 -9.42 -2.14
CA GLY A 36 22.88 -9.88 -3.16
C GLY A 36 23.04 -8.95 -4.38
N GLY A 37 22.80 -7.65 -4.22
CA GLY A 37 22.82 -6.66 -5.31
C GLY A 37 21.46 -6.43 -5.98
N ILE A 38 20.45 -7.25 -5.67
CA ILE A 38 19.14 -7.22 -6.31
C ILE A 38 18.16 -6.46 -5.43
N HIS A 39 17.51 -5.45 -6.01
CA HIS A 39 16.44 -4.66 -5.39
C HIS A 39 15.57 -4.02 -6.48
N ASP A 40 14.37 -3.57 -6.13
CA ASP A 40 13.53 -2.81 -7.06
C ASP A 40 13.84 -1.32 -7.00
N ASP A 41 13.51 -0.61 -8.08
CA ASP A 41 13.44 0.84 -8.07
C ASP A 41 12.38 1.34 -7.08
N TYR A 42 12.67 2.50 -6.48
CA TYR A 42 11.74 3.20 -5.63
C TYR A 42 10.48 3.56 -6.41
N GLN A 43 9.33 3.27 -5.83
CA GLN A 43 8.02 3.60 -6.37
C GLN A 43 7.06 3.87 -5.23
N LEU A 44 6.12 4.78 -5.46
CA LEU A 44 5.02 5.01 -4.52
C LEU A 44 4.04 3.82 -4.52
N PRO A 45 3.31 3.59 -3.43
CA PRO A 45 2.24 2.61 -3.42
C PRO A 45 1.22 2.93 -4.51
N PHE A 46 0.78 1.92 -5.27
CA PHE A 46 -0.17 2.04 -6.38
C PHE A 46 0.33 2.87 -7.58
N TYR A 47 1.64 3.16 -7.72
CA TYR A 47 2.20 3.93 -8.86
C TYR A 47 1.81 3.42 -10.25
N ASP A 48 1.49 2.13 -10.37
CA ASP A 48 1.09 1.42 -11.58
C ASP A 48 -0.43 1.41 -11.81
N LEU A 49 -1.20 1.89 -10.85
CA LEU A 49 -2.67 1.79 -10.83
C LEU A 49 -3.36 3.16 -10.77
N VAL A 50 -2.66 4.20 -10.33
CA VAL A 50 -3.21 5.57 -10.20
C VAL A 50 -2.22 6.63 -10.71
N PRO A 51 -2.71 7.81 -11.14
CA PRO A 51 -1.82 8.92 -11.49
C PRO A 51 -1.04 9.44 -10.27
N SER A 52 0.00 10.24 -10.49
CA SER A 52 0.89 10.75 -9.43
C SER A 52 0.19 11.60 -8.36
N ASP A 53 -0.92 12.25 -8.71
CA ASP A 53 -1.76 13.01 -7.77
C ASP A 53 -3.22 12.52 -7.87
N PRO A 54 -3.54 11.37 -7.24
CA PRO A 54 -4.82 10.72 -7.42
C PRO A 54 -5.91 11.36 -6.57
N THR A 55 -7.10 11.46 -7.16
CA THR A 55 -8.31 11.85 -6.43
C THR A 55 -8.75 10.76 -5.44
N ILE A 56 -9.57 11.15 -4.45
CA ILE A 56 -10.14 10.19 -3.50
C ILE A 56 -10.95 9.11 -4.22
N GLU A 57 -11.66 9.46 -5.30
CA GLU A 57 -12.50 8.53 -6.05
C GLU A 57 -11.67 7.50 -6.82
N GLU A 58 -10.53 7.90 -7.39
CA GLU A 58 -9.60 6.98 -8.05
C GLU A 58 -8.99 6.00 -7.04
N MET A 59 -8.55 6.49 -5.88
CA MET A 59 -8.05 5.63 -4.81
C MET A 59 -9.14 4.68 -4.27
N ARG A 60 -10.37 5.17 -4.12
CA ARG A 60 -11.52 4.36 -3.68
C ARG A 60 -11.82 3.26 -4.68
N LYS A 61 -11.82 3.55 -5.98
CA LYS A 61 -12.03 2.56 -7.03
C LYS A 61 -10.98 1.45 -6.94
N VAL A 62 -9.69 1.79 -6.90
CA VAL A 62 -8.61 0.80 -6.87
C VAL A 62 -8.61 -0.03 -5.57
N VAL A 63 -8.74 0.62 -4.42
CA VAL A 63 -8.55 -0.02 -3.10
C VAL A 63 -9.81 -0.71 -2.58
N CYS A 64 -10.99 -0.10 -2.75
CA CYS A 64 -12.26 -0.56 -2.19
C CYS A 64 -13.07 -1.36 -3.22
N THR A 65 -13.24 -0.83 -4.44
CA THR A 65 -14.07 -1.47 -5.47
C THR A 65 -13.33 -2.65 -6.12
N ASP A 66 -12.15 -2.39 -6.67
CA ASP A 66 -11.34 -3.38 -7.39
C ASP A 66 -10.49 -4.24 -6.44
N ARG A 67 -10.44 -3.86 -5.15
CA ARG A 67 -9.75 -4.57 -4.06
C ARG A 67 -8.28 -4.84 -4.33
N GLN A 68 -7.62 -3.98 -5.11
CA GLN A 68 -6.22 -4.12 -5.46
C GLN A 68 -5.29 -3.69 -4.31
N ARG A 69 -4.08 -4.25 -4.31
CA ARG A 69 -3.00 -3.94 -3.35
C ARG A 69 -1.68 -3.84 -4.11
N PRO A 70 -0.67 -3.15 -3.57
CA PRO A 70 0.65 -3.11 -4.19
C PRO A 70 1.19 -4.54 -4.39
N SER A 71 1.72 -4.82 -5.58
CA SER A 71 2.21 -6.15 -5.93
C SER A 71 3.36 -6.58 -5.00
N ILE A 72 3.32 -7.81 -4.50
CA ILE A 72 4.42 -8.40 -3.73
C ILE A 72 5.31 -9.18 -4.71
N PRO A 73 6.56 -8.75 -4.96
CA PRO A 73 7.48 -9.47 -5.83
C PRO A 73 7.71 -10.89 -5.33
N ASN A 74 7.61 -11.89 -6.22
CA ASN A 74 7.80 -13.31 -5.86
C ASN A 74 9.13 -13.58 -5.16
N ARG A 75 10.18 -12.81 -5.49
CA ARG A 75 11.51 -12.95 -4.88
C ARG A 75 11.55 -12.66 -3.38
N TRP A 76 10.54 -11.99 -2.81
CA TRP A 76 10.46 -11.78 -1.36
C TRP A 76 10.19 -13.10 -0.60
N GLN A 77 9.70 -14.13 -1.28
CA GLN A 77 9.48 -15.46 -0.71
C GLN A 77 10.69 -16.39 -0.89
N SER A 78 11.74 -15.94 -1.57
CA SER A 78 12.97 -16.70 -1.71
C SER A 78 13.68 -16.72 -0.36
N ASN A 79 13.47 -17.78 0.40
CA ASN A 79 14.35 -18.14 1.50
C ASN A 79 15.65 -18.65 0.87
N GLU A 80 16.78 -18.04 1.21
CA GLU A 80 18.08 -18.72 1.07
C GLU A 80 18.10 -20.00 1.92
#